data_AF-A6WZ40-F1
#
_entry.id   AF-A6WZ40-F1
#
_cell.length_a   1.000
_cell.length_b   1.000
_cell.length_c   1.000
_cell.angle_alpha   90.00
_cell.angle_beta   90.00
_cell.angle_gamma   90.00
#
_symmetry.space_group_name_H-M   'P 1'
#
loop_
_entity.id
_entity.type
_entity.pdbx_description
1 polymer ?
#
loop_
_entity_poly.entity_id
_entity_poly.type
_entity_poly.pdbx_seq_one_letter_code
_entity_poly.pdbx_strand_id
1 'polypeptide(L)' 'MTPWTWHAGSLGEDVYDLAEEPTRERVIEEASRYLAAGDKFQIIEARSSTDVKYEGADFVPFLRTRNHEIITVEAVNED' A
#
# COMPACT_ATOMS: atom_id res chain seq x y z
N MET A 1 14.39 -4.67 -14.50
CA MET A 1 14.17 -4.26 -13.09
C MET A 1 12.67 -4.13 -12.90
N THR A 2 12.13 -4.61 -11.78
CA THR A 2 10.68 -4.52 -11.51
C THR A 2 10.27 -3.05 -11.31
N PRO A 3 9.07 -2.66 -11.76
CA PRO A 3 8.57 -1.30 -11.55
C PRO A 3 8.43 -1.01 -10.05
N TRP A 4 8.50 0.26 -9.70
CA TRP A 4 8.07 0.70 -8.37
C TRP A 4 6.56 0.75 -8.35
N THR A 5 5.95 0.15 -7.33
CA THR A 5 4.51 0.16 -7.10
C THR A 5 4.26 0.68 -5.69
N TRP A 6 3.16 1.40 -5.51
CA TRP A 6 2.74 1.86 -4.20
C TRP A 6 1.89 0.79 -3.52
N HIS A 7 2.18 0.52 -2.24
CA HIS A 7 1.44 -0.43 -1.43
C HIS A 7 0.96 0.24 -0.14
N ALA A 8 -0.24 -0.10 0.31
CA ALA A 8 -0.82 0.34 1.57
C ALA A 8 -0.99 -0.83 2.53
N GLY A 9 -0.76 -0.59 3.82
CA GLY A 9 -0.88 -1.58 4.88
C GLY A 9 -1.37 -0.98 6.18
N SER A 10 -1.93 -1.82 7.04
CA SER A 10 -2.34 -1.44 8.39
C SER A 10 -1.14 -0.93 9.19
N LEU A 11 -1.36 0.09 10.03
CA LEU A 11 -0.28 0.68 10.81
C LEU A 11 0.24 -0.33 11.86
N GLY A 12 1.55 -0.61 11.83
CA GLY A 12 2.18 -1.52 12.78
C GLY A 12 2.21 -2.99 12.34
N GLU A 13 1.71 -3.28 11.15
CA GLU A 13 1.84 -4.59 10.51
C GLU A 13 2.98 -4.58 9.48
N ASP A 14 3.59 -5.75 9.27
CA ASP A 14 4.68 -5.94 8.30
C ASP A 14 4.16 -6.35 6.90
N VAL A 15 2.84 -6.27 6.69
CA VAL A 15 2.15 -6.58 5.44
C VAL A 15 1.49 -5.34 4.86
N TYR A 16 1.44 -5.26 3.54
CA TYR A 16 0.80 -4.17 2.80
C TYR A 16 -0.27 -4.74 1.87
N ASP A 17 -1.39 -5.13 2.48
CA ASP A 17 -2.51 -5.84 1.87
C ASP A 17 -3.76 -4.97 1.66
N LEU A 18 -3.76 -3.71 2.09
CA LEU A 18 -4.90 -2.81 1.95
C LEU A 18 -5.12 -2.35 0.51
N ALA A 19 -4.04 -2.04 -0.22
CA ALA A 19 -4.09 -1.65 -1.63
C ALA A 19 -2.73 -1.76 -2.31
N GLU A 20 -2.73 -1.96 -3.62
CA GLU A 20 -1.56 -1.90 -4.50
C GLU A 20 -1.91 -1.09 -5.75
N GLU A 21 -1.21 0.02 -6.00
CA GLU A 21 -1.53 0.93 -7.09
C GLU A 21 -0.28 1.55 -7.75
N PRO A 22 -0.36 2.01 -9.01
CA PRO A 22 0.80 2.60 -9.71
C PRO A 22 1.24 3.97 -9.18
N THR A 23 0.39 4.69 -8.42
CA THR A 23 0.71 6.03 -7.91
C THR A 23 0.32 6.20 -6.45
N ARG A 24 0.96 7.19 -5.80
CA ARG A 24 0.73 7.54 -4.39
C ARG A 24 -0.73 7.94 -4.15
N GLU A 25 -1.28 8.78 -5.03
CA GLU A 25 -2.64 9.29 -4.89
C GLU A 25 -3.67 8.16 -5.01
N ARG A 26 -3.44 7.22 -5.93
CA ARG A 26 -4.33 6.08 -6.15
C ARG A 26 -4.29 5.09 -4.99
N VAL A 27 -3.10 4.79 -4.45
CA VAL A 27 -3.02 3.88 -3.30
C VAL A 27 -3.71 4.48 -2.06
N ILE A 28 -3.62 5.80 -1.88
CA ILE A 28 -4.31 6.49 -0.79
C ILE A 28 -5.82 6.44 -1.00
N GLU A 29 -6.30 6.75 -2.20
CA GLU A 29 -7.72 6.69 -2.55
C GLU A 29 -8.30 5.30 -2.29
N GLU A 30 -7.64 4.25 -2.78
CA GLU A 30 -8.11 2.88 -2.67
C GLU A 30 -8.06 2.36 -1.22
N ALA A 31 -6.95 2.57 -0.51
CA ALA A 31 -6.83 2.16 0.90
C ALA A 31 -7.88 2.85 1.80
N SER A 32 -8.17 4.14 1.54
CA SER A 32 -9.13 4.91 2.33
C SER A 32 -10.57 4.37 2.21
N ARG A 33 -10.90 3.60 1.16
CA ARG A 33 -12.24 3.00 0.98
C ARG A 33 -12.54 1.90 2.01
N TYR A 34 -11.50 1.31 2.60
CA TYR A 34 -11.62 0.21 3.56
C TYR A 34 -11.55 0.67 5.03
N LEU A 35 -11.35 1.96 5.26
CA LEU A 35 -11.06 2.53 6.58
C LEU A 35 -12.06 3.63 6.94
N ALA A 36 -12.25 3.87 8.22
CA ALA A 36 -13.11 4.95 8.70
C ALA A 36 -12.35 6.29 8.73
N ALA A 37 -13.11 7.38 8.68
CA ALA A 37 -12.54 8.72 8.88
C ALA A 37 -11.80 8.81 10.23
N GLY A 38 -10.58 9.34 10.20
CA GLY A 38 -9.69 9.43 11.36
C GLY A 38 -8.78 8.22 11.56
N ASP A 39 -9.03 7.09 10.89
CA ASP A 39 -8.12 5.95 10.90
C ASP A 39 -6.79 6.30 10.23
N LYS A 40 -5.75 5.53 10.55
CA LYS A 40 -4.41 5.68 9.98
C LYS A 40 -3.93 4.40 9.33
N PHE A 41 -3.23 4.55 8.21
CA PHE A 41 -2.55 3.48 7.52
C PHE A 41 -1.17 3.94 7.05
N GLN A 42 -0.31 2.99 6.69
CA GLN A 42 1.01 3.27 6.16
C GLN A 42 1.06 2.95 4.67
N ILE A 43 1.86 3.71 3.93
CA ILE A 43 2.15 3.44 2.52
C ILE A 43 3.65 3.44 2.26
N ILE A 44 4.07 2.68 1.26
CA ILE A 44 5.43 2.66 0.74
C ILE A 44 5.42 2.55 -0.78
N GLU A 45 6.52 2.93 -1.43
CA GLU A 45 6.85 2.37 -2.73
C GLU A 45 7.75 1.15 -2.54
N ALA A 46 7.41 0.05 -3.20
CA ALA A 46 8.22 -1.16 -3.19
C ALA A 46 8.51 -1.65 -4.61
N ARG A 47 9.60 -2.42 -4.71
CA ARG A 47 9.87 -3.30 -5.85
C ARG A 47 9.71 -4.73 -5.37
N SER A 48 8.66 -5.39 -5.81
CA SER A 48 8.40 -6.80 -5.49
C SER A 48 9.24 -7.73 -6.36
N SER A 49 9.43 -8.96 -5.90
CA SER A 49 10.06 -10.01 -6.70
C SER A 49 9.16 -10.43 -7.86
N THR A 50 9.75 -10.68 -9.03
CA THR A 50 9.09 -11.31 -10.19
C THR A 50 9.69 -12.69 -10.50
N ASP A 51 10.34 -13.32 -9.51
CA ASP A 51 10.82 -14.70 -9.69
C ASP A 51 9.63 -15.65 -9.83
N VAL A 52 9.74 -16.61 -10.75
CA VAL A 52 8.68 -17.60 -11.07
C VAL A 52 8.18 -18.38 -9.84
N LYS A 53 9.03 -18.57 -8.82
CA LYS A 53 8.65 -19.29 -7.58
C LYS A 53 7.61 -18.54 -6.74
N TYR A 54 7.39 -17.25 -7.00
CA TYR A 54 6.39 -16.42 -6.35
C TYR A 54 5.16 -16.18 -7.23
N GLU A 55 5.11 -16.72 -8.46
CA GLU A 55 3.89 -16.68 -9.27
C GLU A 55 2.77 -17.47 -8.58
N GLY A 56 1.66 -16.80 -8.28
CA GLY A 56 0.53 -17.40 -7.55
C GLY A 56 0.78 -17.61 -6.05
N ALA A 57 1.85 -17.05 -5.48
CA ALA A 57 2.08 -17.08 -4.05
C ALA A 57 1.17 -16.09 -3.32
N ASP A 58 0.72 -16.46 -2.12
CA ASP A 58 -0.05 -15.58 -1.23
C ASP A 58 0.76 -14.37 -0.74
N PHE A 59 2.09 -14.45 -0.82
CA PHE A 59 3.00 -13.39 -0.40
C PHE A 59 4.19 -13.27 -1.36
N VAL A 60 4.42 -12.06 -1.85
CA VAL A 60 5.58 -11.71 -2.68
C VAL A 60 6.50 -10.79 -1.88
N PRO A 61 7.78 -11.14 -1.66
CA PRO A 61 8.66 -10.31 -0.87
C PRO A 61 9.05 -9.02 -1.60
N PHE A 62 9.11 -7.92 -0.86
CA PHE A 62 9.72 -6.68 -1.33
C PHE A 62 11.25 -6.80 -1.37
N LEU A 63 11.83 -6.49 -2.52
CA LEU A 63 13.27 -6.48 -2.73
C LEU A 63 13.89 -5.15 -2.28
N ARG A 64 13.15 -4.05 -2.42
CA ARG A 64 13.52 -2.70 -2.01
C ARG A 64 12.28 -1.90 -1.67
N THR A 65 12.39 -0.98 -0.73
CA THR A 65 11.34 -0.06 -0.32
C THR A 65 11.85 1.38 -0.26
N ARG A 66 10.95 2.37 -0.41
CA ARG A 66 11.20 3.80 -0.20
C ARG A 66 9.89 4.54 0.09
N ASN A 67 9.99 5.83 0.42
CA ASN A 67 8.84 6.74 0.61
C ASN A 67 7.83 6.22 1.64
N HIS A 68 8.32 5.80 2.81
CA HIS A 68 7.44 5.37 3.90
C HIS A 68 6.70 6.57 4.49
N GLU A 69 5.37 6.53 4.43
CA GLU A 69 4.48 7.57 4.90
C GLU A 69 3.33 7.00 5.73
N ILE A 70 2.85 7.79 6.70
CA ILE A 70 1.65 7.48 7.48
C ILE A 70 0.56 8.47 7.07
N ILE A 71 -0.57 7.94 6.62
CA ILE A 71 -1.71 8.70 6.12
C ILE A 71 -2.85 8.61 7.13
N THR A 72 -3.57 9.72 7.32
CA THR A 72 -4.82 9.74 8.10
C THR A 72 -5.97 9.88 7.12
N VAL A 73 -6.99 9.03 7.25
CA VAL A 73 -8.18 9.07 6.40
C VAL A 73 -8.97 10.33 6.73
N GLU A 74 -9.17 11.19 5.75
CA GLU A 74 -9.96 12.41 5.93
C GLU A 74 -11.46 12.06 6.01
N ALA A 75 -12.20 12.80 6.82
CA ALA A 75 -13.65 12.68 6.82
C ALA A 75 -14.21 13.19 5.50
N VAL A 76 -15.09 12.42 4.87
CA VAL A 76 -15.92 12.92 3.78
C VAL A 76 -16.90 13.90 4.41
N ASN A 77 -16.60 15.20 4.34
CA ASN A 77 -17.58 16.22 4.67
C ASN A 77 -18.62 16.21 3.54
N GLU A 78 -19.81 15.69 3.83
CA GLU A 78 -20.99 15.92 2.99
C GLU A 78 -21.43 17.37 3.22
N ASP A 79 -21.13 18.26 2.26
CA ASP A 79 -21.67 19.63 2.20
C ASP A 79 -23.15 19.65 1.77
#